data_AF-A0A2T0V267-F1
#
_entry.id   AF-A0A2T0V267-F1
#
_cell.length_a   1.000
_cell.length_b   1.000
_cell.length_c   1.000
_cell.angle_alpha   90.00
_cell.angle_beta   90.00
_cell.angle_gamma   90.00
#
_symmetry.space_group_name_H-M   'P 1'
#
loop_
_entity.id
_entity.type
_entity.pdbx_description
1 polymer ?
#
loop_
_entity_poly.entity_id
_entity_poly.type
_entity_poly.pdbx_seq_one_letter_code
_entity_poly.pdbx_strand_id
1 'polypeptide(L)'
;MSSRRSEGFTLVEVMVAMVIGTVIILGAGQLVLSTFTTFERVDTLSRQQEALIFASQALTEDIRRGQAHRYEVSDSLASDATCTLRRDSQPLIEGLYKGQRECSALTLWEKNAHGTPGLYRVTLEFEQDRRRFTWHVMQRDQVVSQALPEASP
;
A
#
# COMPACT_ATOMS: atom_id res chain seq x y z
N MET A 1 30.26 -40.81 -56.51
CA MET A 1 30.39 -40.24 -55.16
C MET A 1 30.45 -38.73 -55.29
N SER A 2 29.38 -38.02 -54.94
CA SER A 2 29.31 -36.56 -55.06
C SER A 2 30.03 -35.93 -53.86
N SER A 3 31.21 -35.36 -54.09
CA SER A 3 31.93 -34.56 -53.09
C SER A 3 31.16 -33.25 -52.88
N ARG A 4 30.48 -33.13 -51.74
CA ARG A 4 29.92 -31.84 -51.31
C ARG A 4 31.10 -30.92 -51.02
N ARG A 5 31.23 -29.84 -51.80
CA ARG A 5 32.20 -28.77 -51.53
C ARG A 5 31.78 -28.08 -50.25
N SER A 6 32.66 -28.07 -49.26
CA SER A 6 32.51 -27.23 -48.07
C SER A 6 32.78 -25.79 -48.48
N GLU A 7 31.74 -24.99 -48.67
CA GLU A 7 31.89 -23.54 -48.82
C GLU A 7 32.24 -22.96 -47.45
N GLY A 8 33.44 -22.37 -47.35
CA GLY A 8 33.93 -21.76 -46.12
C GLY A 8 33.26 -20.41 -45.88
N PHE A 9 32.83 -20.18 -44.64
CA PHE A 9 32.18 -18.95 -44.21
C PHE A 9 33.17 -17.78 -44.24
N THR A 10 32.75 -16.62 -44.74
CA THR A 10 33.67 -15.48 -44.88
C THR A 10 33.88 -14.78 -43.54
N LEU A 11 35.05 -14.16 -43.33
CA LEU A 11 35.38 -13.46 -42.07
C LEU A 11 34.35 -12.36 -41.74
N VAL A 12 33.86 -11.66 -42.76
CA VAL A 12 32.82 -10.63 -42.64
C VAL A 12 31.51 -11.23 -42.13
N GLU A 13 31.15 -12.42 -42.60
CA GLU A 13 29.93 -13.13 -42.22
C GLU A 13 29.95 -13.53 -40.74
N VAL A 14 31.14 -13.90 -40.20
CA VAL A 14 31.34 -14.17 -38.75
C VAL A 14 31.14 -12.89 -37.94
N MET A 15 31.72 -11.79 -38.40
CA MET A 15 31.61 -10.51 -37.71
C MET A 15 30.16 -10.04 -37.64
N VAL A 16 29.42 -10.15 -38.75
CA VAL A 16 28.00 -9.81 -38.80
C VAL A 16 27.19 -10.71 -37.87
N ALA A 17 27.43 -12.02 -37.88
CA ALA A 17 26.74 -12.97 -37.01
C ALA A 17 26.97 -12.66 -35.51
N MET A 18 28.21 -12.35 -35.11
CA MET A 18 28.52 -11.95 -33.74
C MET A 18 27.87 -10.62 -33.36
N VAL A 19 27.86 -9.64 -34.25
CA VAL A 19 27.23 -8.33 -33.98
C VAL A 19 25.72 -8.50 -33.79
N ILE A 20 25.06 -9.24 -34.68
CA ILE A 20 23.62 -9.52 -34.56
C ILE A 20 23.32 -10.26 -33.26
N GLY A 21 24.09 -11.31 -32.94
CA GLY A 21 23.93 -12.06 -31.69
C GLY A 21 24.07 -11.17 -30.46
N THR A 22 25.08 -10.29 -30.45
CA THR A 22 25.34 -9.37 -29.33
C THR A 22 24.20 -8.36 -29.13
N VAL A 23 23.69 -7.78 -30.22
CA VAL A 23 22.57 -6.82 -30.17
C VAL A 23 21.31 -7.49 -29.61
N ILE A 24 21.02 -8.72 -30.04
CA ILE A 24 19.86 -9.48 -29.56
C ILE A 24 19.99 -9.78 -28.06
N ILE A 25 21.16 -10.25 -27.61
CA ILE A 25 21.40 -10.55 -26.19
C ILE A 25 21.28 -9.31 -25.32
N LEU A 26 21.81 -8.15 -25.76
CA LEU A 26 21.68 -6.90 -25.03
C LEU A 26 20.22 -6.42 -24.95
N GLY A 27 19.49 -6.48 -26.07
CA GLY A 27 18.07 -6.11 -26.11
C GLY A 27 17.20 -7.00 -25.22
N ALA A 28 17.38 -8.33 -25.31
CA ALA A 28 16.68 -9.29 -24.47
C ALA A 28 17.06 -9.17 -22.99
N GLY A 29 18.33 -8.90 -22.71
CA GLY A 29 18.84 -8.66 -21.35
C GLY A 29 18.10 -7.50 -20.68
N GLN A 30 17.93 -6.37 -21.37
CA GLN A 30 17.18 -5.24 -20.82
C GLN A 30 15.72 -5.59 -20.50
N LEU A 31 15.05 -6.36 -21.35
CA LEU A 31 13.67 -6.79 -21.12
C LEU A 31 13.56 -7.70 -19.88
N VAL A 32 14.51 -8.62 -19.69
CA VAL A 32 14.57 -9.50 -18.52
C VAL A 32 14.81 -8.70 -17.24
N LEU A 33 15.77 -7.76 -17.23
CA LEU A 33 15.99 -6.89 -16.07
C LEU A 33 14.76 -6.00 -15.76
N SER A 34 14.12 -5.45 -16.79
CA SER A 34 12.88 -4.67 -16.63
C SER A 34 11.73 -5.52 -16.05
N THR A 35 11.70 -6.82 -16.38
CA THR A 35 10.69 -7.74 -15.87
C THR A 35 10.89 -8.02 -14.38
N PHE A 36 12.14 -8.28 -13.95
CA PHE A 36 12.45 -8.49 -12.53
C PHE A 36 12.11 -7.27 -11.66
N THR A 37 12.47 -6.07 -12.12
CA THR A 37 12.15 -4.82 -11.40
C THR A 37 10.65 -4.53 -11.35
N THR A 38 9.88 -4.95 -12.36
CA THR A 38 8.41 -4.80 -12.38
C THR A 38 7.74 -5.76 -11.39
N PHE A 39 8.23 -7.00 -11.27
CA PHE A 39 7.68 -7.98 -10.34
C PHE A 39 7.85 -7.56 -8.87
N GLU A 40 9.02 -7.04 -8.49
CA GLU A 40 9.25 -6.50 -7.14
C GLU A 40 8.30 -5.34 -6.80
N ARG A 41 8.00 -4.51 -7.82
CA ARG A 41 7.09 -3.36 -7.66
C ARG A 41 5.62 -3.78 -7.53
N VAL A 42 5.20 -4.84 -8.21
CA VAL A 42 3.83 -5.36 -8.10
C VAL A 42 3.61 -6.08 -6.77
N ASP A 43 4.59 -6.83 -6.28
CA ASP A 43 4.47 -7.59 -5.02
C ASP A 43 4.36 -6.65 -3.80
N THR A 44 5.17 -5.60 -3.77
CA THR A 44 5.10 -4.56 -2.75
C THR A 44 3.76 -3.82 -2.74
N LEU A 45 3.20 -3.52 -3.92
CA LEU A 45 1.87 -2.92 -4.04
C LEU A 45 0.74 -3.86 -3.62
N SER A 46 0.82 -5.14 -3.97
CA SER A 46 -0.20 -6.14 -3.60
C SER A 46 -0.27 -6.31 -2.08
N ARG A 47 0.88 -6.42 -1.42
CA ARG A 47 0.95 -6.57 0.04
C ARG A 47 0.46 -5.32 0.78
N GLN A 48 0.67 -4.13 0.23
CA GLN A 48 0.10 -2.89 0.77
C GLN A 48 -1.42 -2.84 0.65
N GLN A 49 -2.00 -3.33 -0.45
CA GLN A 49 -3.45 -3.38 -0.64
C GLN A 49 -4.12 -4.34 0.36
N GLU A 50 -3.51 -5.49 0.60
CA GLU A 50 -4.00 -6.45 1.59
C GLU A 50 -3.94 -5.87 3.02
N ALA A 51 -2.84 -5.21 3.38
CA ALA A 51 -2.71 -4.52 4.66
C ALA A 51 -3.74 -3.40 4.83
N LEU A 52 -4.03 -2.63 3.77
CA LEU A 52 -5.07 -1.60 3.77
C LEU A 52 -6.45 -2.18 4.05
N ILE A 53 -6.82 -3.25 3.34
CA ILE A 53 -8.11 -3.92 3.52
C ILE A 53 -8.21 -4.44 4.95
N PHE A 54 -7.20 -5.14 5.44
CA PHE A 54 -7.17 -5.67 6.80
C PHE A 54 -7.34 -4.57 7.85
N ALA A 55 -6.57 -3.47 7.75
CA ALA A 55 -6.68 -2.40 8.71
C ALA A 55 -8.02 -1.68 8.66
N SER A 56 -8.58 -1.48 7.46
CA SER A 56 -9.90 -0.84 7.32
C SER A 56 -10.99 -1.67 8.01
N GLN A 57 -10.91 -3.01 7.92
CA GLN A 57 -11.82 -3.93 8.60
C GLN A 57 -11.61 -3.91 10.11
N ALA A 58 -10.36 -4.01 10.57
CA ALA A 58 -10.02 -3.97 11.99
C ALA A 58 -10.45 -2.64 12.66
N LEU A 59 -10.12 -1.51 12.04
CA LEU A 59 -10.54 -0.17 12.49
C LEU A 59 -12.06 -0.08 12.54
N THR A 60 -12.74 -0.54 11.49
CA THR A 60 -14.21 -0.49 11.45
C THR A 60 -14.83 -1.33 12.55
N GLU A 61 -14.32 -2.54 12.79
CA GLU A 61 -14.82 -3.40 13.86
C GLU A 61 -14.59 -2.78 15.24
N ASP A 62 -13.37 -2.32 15.51
CA ASP A 62 -13.01 -1.78 16.81
C ASP A 62 -13.74 -0.46 17.09
N ILE A 63 -13.84 0.43 16.10
CA ILE A 63 -14.64 1.65 16.23
C ILE A 63 -16.10 1.29 16.52
N ARG A 64 -16.70 0.32 15.81
CA ARG A 64 -18.09 -0.11 16.09
C ARG A 64 -18.27 -0.61 17.54
N ARG A 65 -17.22 -1.16 18.15
CA ARG A 65 -17.18 -1.66 19.53
C ARG A 65 -16.74 -0.61 20.56
N GLY A 66 -16.46 0.63 20.15
CA GLY A 66 -15.96 1.68 21.05
C GLY A 66 -14.47 1.54 21.43
N GLN A 67 -13.71 0.74 20.68
CA GLN A 67 -12.31 0.41 20.94
C GLN A 67 -11.31 1.24 20.12
N ALA A 68 -11.73 2.43 19.66
CA ALA A 68 -10.86 3.33 18.88
C ALA A 68 -9.58 3.76 19.62
N HIS A 69 -9.59 3.72 20.96
CA HIS A 69 -8.45 4.07 21.81
C HIS A 69 -7.26 3.09 21.70
N ARG A 70 -7.45 1.91 21.10
CA ARG A 70 -6.38 0.93 20.87
C ARG A 70 -5.44 1.34 19.74
N TYR A 71 -5.83 2.35 18.98
CA TYR A 71 -5.08 2.83 17.82
C TYR A 71 -4.23 4.04 18.18
N GLU A 72 -2.98 3.98 17.76
CA GLU A 72 -2.00 5.03 17.99
C GLU A 72 -1.18 5.24 16.71
N VAL A 73 -0.80 6.49 16.45
CA VAL A 73 0.06 6.84 15.32
C VAL A 73 1.44 7.15 15.88
N SER A 74 2.46 6.50 15.34
CA SER A 74 3.86 6.73 15.72
C SER A 74 4.73 6.89 14.47
N ASP A 75 5.99 7.25 14.69
CA ASP A 75 6.96 7.29 13.61
C ASP A 75 7.16 5.90 12.99
N SER A 76 7.33 5.88 11.67
CA SER A 76 7.63 4.66 10.94
C SER A 76 9.07 4.23 11.19
N LEU A 77 9.28 2.92 11.37
CA LEU A 77 10.63 2.34 11.41
C LEU A 77 11.27 2.26 10.02
N ALA A 78 10.47 2.37 8.95
CA ALA A 78 10.94 2.26 7.58
C ALA A 78 11.41 3.61 7.01
N SER A 79 10.85 4.73 7.49
CA SER A 79 11.18 6.06 6.98
C SER A 79 10.78 7.17 7.94
N ASP A 80 11.73 8.08 8.22
CA ASP A 80 11.49 9.31 8.98
C ASP A 80 10.49 10.26 8.32
N ALA A 81 10.10 10.03 7.06
CA ALA A 81 9.11 10.85 6.35
C ALA A 81 7.66 10.36 6.55
N THR A 82 7.46 9.16 7.09
CA THR A 82 6.13 8.54 7.16
C THR A 82 5.75 8.10 8.57
N CYS A 83 4.46 7.91 8.80
CA CYS A 83 3.94 7.39 10.06
C CYS A 83 3.43 5.96 9.92
N THR A 84 3.38 5.26 11.04
CA THR A 84 2.77 3.94 11.18
C THR A 84 1.52 4.05 12.03
N LEU A 85 0.45 3.39 11.60
CA LEU A 85 -0.73 3.15 12.42
C LEU A 85 -0.51 1.85 13.18
N ARG A 86 -0.60 1.91 14.51
CA ARG A 86 -0.47 0.75 15.38
C ARG A 86 -1.79 0.43 16.06
N ARG A 87 -1.98 -0.84 16.40
CA ARG A 87 -3.05 -1.35 17.26
C ARG A 87 -2.42 -2.11 18.41
N ASP A 88 -2.63 -1.64 19.64
CA ASP A 88 -2.00 -2.19 20.86
C ASP A 88 -0.47 -2.36 20.71
N SER A 89 0.19 -1.31 20.22
CA SER A 89 1.62 -1.31 19.95
C SER A 89 2.09 -2.36 18.93
N GLN A 90 1.22 -2.87 18.06
CA GLN A 90 1.61 -3.67 16.88
C GLN A 90 1.41 -2.85 15.60
N PRO A 91 2.38 -2.81 14.68
CA PRO A 91 2.24 -2.08 13.43
C PRO A 91 1.15 -2.74 12.57
N LEU A 92 0.18 -1.94 12.14
CA LEU A 92 -0.94 -2.37 11.32
C LEU A 92 -0.74 -1.93 9.87
N ILE A 93 -0.39 -0.65 9.67
CA ILE A 93 -0.10 -0.05 8.36
C ILE A 93 1.07 0.91 8.48
N GLU A 94 1.96 0.88 7.49
CA GLU A 94 3.09 1.79 7.33
C GLU A 94 2.85 2.78 6.17
N GLY A 95 3.66 3.84 6.10
CA GLY A 95 3.70 4.73 4.93
C GLY A 95 2.66 5.85 4.93
N LEU A 96 2.10 6.20 6.09
CA LEU A 96 1.16 7.30 6.21
C LEU A 96 1.84 8.66 6.01
N TYR A 97 1.18 9.53 5.25
CA TYR A 97 1.62 10.89 4.95
C TYR A 97 1.54 11.78 6.18
N LYS A 98 2.68 12.30 6.65
CA LYS A 98 2.73 13.25 7.78
C LYS A 98 2.88 14.70 7.34
N GLY A 99 3.47 14.95 6.18
CA GLY A 99 3.83 16.28 5.72
C GLY A 99 4.85 16.93 6.65
N GLN A 100 4.58 18.15 7.13
CA GLN A 100 5.44 18.84 8.11
C GLN A 100 5.02 18.63 9.56
N ARG A 101 4.09 17.70 9.83
CA ARG A 101 3.59 17.41 11.17
C ARG A 101 4.34 16.23 11.78
N GLU A 102 4.40 16.21 13.11
CA GLU A 102 4.78 15.02 13.86
C GLU A 102 3.71 13.93 13.71
N CYS A 103 4.10 12.66 13.81
CA CYS A 103 3.16 11.55 13.72
C CYS A 103 2.13 11.55 14.87
N SER A 104 2.54 12.03 16.04
CA SER A 104 1.67 12.27 17.21
C SER A 104 0.55 13.27 16.94
N ALA A 105 0.77 14.24 16.04
CA ALA A 105 -0.19 15.27 15.68
C ALA A 105 -1.11 14.88 14.51
N LEU A 106 -0.96 13.66 13.97
CA LEU A 106 -1.74 13.19 12.84
C LEU A 106 -3.12 12.71 13.30
N THR A 107 -4.16 13.48 12.98
CA THR A 107 -5.55 13.09 13.23
C THR A 107 -6.07 12.18 12.11
N LEU A 108 -6.12 10.88 12.35
CA LEU A 108 -6.64 9.90 11.38
C LEU A 108 -8.16 9.75 11.40
N TRP A 109 -8.83 10.20 12.45
CA TRP A 109 -10.29 10.13 12.54
C TRP A 109 -10.90 11.38 13.15
N GLU A 110 -12.07 11.73 12.65
CA GLU A 110 -12.94 12.78 13.16
C GLU A 110 -14.11 12.12 13.90
N LYS A 111 -14.25 12.39 15.20
CA LYS A 111 -15.37 11.91 16.01
C LYS A 111 -16.57 12.83 15.84
N ASN A 112 -17.78 12.27 15.83
CA ASN A 112 -19.04 12.98 15.61
C ASN A 112 -19.06 13.73 14.27
N ALA A 113 -18.55 13.08 13.22
CA ALA A 113 -18.49 13.65 11.88
C ALA A 113 -19.89 14.11 11.44
N HIS A 114 -19.96 15.26 10.77
CA HIS A 114 -21.22 15.89 10.35
C HIS A 114 -22.18 16.23 11.51
N GLY A 115 -21.71 16.28 12.75
CA GLY A 115 -22.56 16.55 13.92
C GLY A 115 -23.38 15.35 14.39
N THR A 116 -23.18 14.17 13.83
CA THR A 116 -23.89 12.94 14.21
C THR A 116 -23.15 12.23 15.34
N PRO A 117 -23.74 12.11 16.55
CA PRO A 117 -23.08 11.41 17.67
C PRO A 117 -22.72 9.97 17.32
N GLY A 118 -21.48 9.57 17.61
CA GLY A 118 -21.00 8.22 17.32
C GLY A 118 -20.63 7.95 15.87
N LEU A 119 -20.78 8.92 14.95
CA LEU A 119 -20.27 8.80 13.59
C LEU A 119 -18.78 9.18 13.55
N TYR A 120 -17.94 8.25 13.14
CA TYR A 120 -16.51 8.47 12.90
C TYR A 120 -16.27 8.60 11.40
N ARG A 121 -15.50 9.61 10.99
CA ARG A 121 -14.91 9.67 9.65
C ARG A 121 -13.44 9.35 9.77
N VAL A 122 -13.02 8.20 9.24
CA VAL A 122 -11.62 7.77 9.22
C VAL A 122 -10.99 8.19 7.90
N THR A 123 -9.80 8.76 7.93
CA THR A 123 -9.05 9.22 6.77
C THR A 123 -7.59 8.77 6.89
N LEU A 124 -7.16 7.91 5.97
CA LEU A 124 -5.77 7.50 5.80
C LEU A 124 -5.22 8.15 4.53
N GLU A 125 -4.05 8.77 4.61
CA GLU A 125 -3.36 9.34 3.45
C GLU A 125 -1.97 8.72 3.37
N PHE A 126 -1.55 8.29 2.19
CA PHE A 126 -0.27 7.60 1.98
C PHE A 126 0.74 8.49 1.26
N GLU A 127 2.02 8.42 1.66
CA GLU A 127 3.08 9.24 1.06
C GLU A 127 3.34 8.90 -0.40
N GLN A 128 3.40 7.61 -0.76
CA GLN A 128 3.88 7.19 -2.09
C GLN A 128 3.03 7.71 -3.26
N ASP A 129 1.71 7.78 -3.10
CA ASP A 129 0.80 8.22 -4.17
C ASP A 129 -0.09 9.40 -3.78
N ARG A 130 0.09 9.99 -2.58
CA ARG A 130 -0.82 11.01 -2.02
C ARG A 130 -2.29 10.57 -2.02
N ARG A 131 -2.53 9.25 -2.05
CA ARG A 131 -3.88 8.67 -2.10
C ARG A 131 -4.52 8.78 -0.73
N ARG A 132 -5.71 9.37 -0.70
CA ARG A 132 -6.54 9.49 0.49
C ARG A 132 -7.67 8.48 0.46
N PHE A 133 -7.76 7.68 1.51
CA PHE A 133 -8.84 6.73 1.74
C PHE A 133 -9.68 7.23 2.91
N THR A 134 -10.94 7.57 2.62
CA THR A 134 -11.88 8.04 3.63
C THR A 134 -13.10 7.13 3.67
N TRP A 135 -13.50 6.73 4.88
CA TRP A 135 -14.73 5.98 5.09
C TRP A 135 -15.37 6.40 6.42
N HIS A 136 -16.63 6.01 6.60
CA HIS A 136 -17.42 6.34 7.77
C HIS A 136 -17.80 5.10 8.56
N VAL A 137 -17.76 5.20 9.88
CA VAL A 137 -18.08 4.11 10.81
C VAL A 137 -18.95 4.62 11.94
N MET A 138 -20.05 3.92 12.23
CA MET A 138 -20.95 4.25 13.34
C MET A 138 -20.63 3.41 14.57
N GLN A 139 -20.42 4.05 15.73
CA GLN A 139 -20.26 3.39 17.02
C GLN A 139 -21.62 2.81 17.48
N ARG A 140 -21.68 1.52 17.86
CA ARG A 140 -22.98 0.87 18.16
C ARG A 140 -23.61 1.31 19.47
N ASP A 141 -22.80 1.49 20.51
CA ASP A 141 -23.23 1.91 21.85
C ASP A 141 -23.95 3.28 21.83
N GLN A 142 -23.49 4.20 20.97
CA GLN A 142 -24.08 5.53 20.81
C GLN A 142 -25.43 5.52 20.08
N VAL A 143 -25.69 4.52 19.23
CA VAL A 143 -26.98 4.37 18.53
C VAL A 143 -28.03 3.81 19.48
N VAL A 144 -27.65 2.85 20.34
CA VAL A 144 -28.58 2.23 21.29
C VAL A 144 -29.04 3.22 22.36
N SER A 145 -28.15 4.09 22.84
CA SER A 145 -28.51 5.14 23.81
C SER A 145 -29.41 6.23 23.23
N GLN A 146 -29.35 6.51 21.93
CA GLN A 146 -30.28 7.44 21.27
C GLN A 146 -31.66 6.84 20.97
N ALA A 147 -31.77 5.51 20.83
CA ALA A 147 -33.02 4.83 20.48
C ALA A 147 -33.97 4.59 21.67
N LEU A 148 -33.51 4.78 22.91
CA LEU A 148 -34.33 4.69 24.11
C LEU A 148 -34.50 6.09 24.71
N PRO A 149 -35.50 6.88 24.28
CA PRO A 149 -35.93 8.01 25.09
C PRO A 149 -36.38 7.46 26.44
N GLU A 150 -35.87 8.04 27.52
CA GLU A 150 -36.22 7.70 28.90
C GLU A 150 -37.75 7.55 29.02
N ALA A 151 -38.21 6.33 29.27
CA ALA A 151 -39.52 6.13 29.88
C ALA A 151 -39.39 6.59 31.33
N SER A 152 -39.62 7.88 31.56
CA SER A 152 -39.72 8.46 32.90
C SER A 152 -40.96 7.90 33.62
N PRO A 153 -40.85 7.44 34.88
CA PRO A 153 -42.00 7.17 35.75
C PRO A 153 -42.67 8.45 36.26
#